data_AF-A0A2E9JLC1-F1
#
_entry.id   AF-A0A2E9JLC1-F1
#
_cell.length_a   1.000
_cell.length_b   1.000
_cell.length_c   1.000
_cell.angle_alpha   90.00
_cell.angle_beta   90.00
_cell.angle_gamma   90.00
#
_symmetry.space_group_name_H-M   'P 1'
#
loop_
_entity.id
_entity.type
_entity.pdbx_description
1 polymer ?
#
loop_
_entity_poly.entity_id
_entity_poly.type
_entity_poly.pdbx_seq_one_letter_code
_entity_poly.pdbx_strand_id
1 'polypeptide(L)'
;MSEDRKKILDMLAAGKISVDDAEKLLNAVDADASPNTSTESQTKDSQSSSPDFLIVNVEPKTEGGDVVNIKVPIKLLIAGVKLASLLPNDVQTKVSDAAEENGVDLGFDFKKLNGDNPGELIAALSDLKVDIDNENERVRIFCQ
;
A
#
# COMPACT_ATOMS: atom_id res chain seq x y z
N MET A 1 -6.63 -27.53 21.32
CA MET A 1 -6.74 -28.33 20.08
C MET A 1 -8.03 -27.89 19.42
N SER A 2 -7.95 -27.10 18.35
CA SER A 2 -9.14 -26.73 17.58
C SER A 2 -9.78 -28.01 17.04
N GLU A 3 -11.11 -28.14 17.16
CA GLU A 3 -11.84 -29.30 16.63
C GLU A 3 -11.61 -29.46 15.12
N ASP A 4 -11.38 -28.35 14.43
CA ASP A 4 -11.07 -28.28 12.99
C ASP A 4 -9.75 -28.97 12.64
N ARG A 5 -8.70 -28.78 13.45
CA ARG A 5 -7.41 -29.46 13.27
C ARG A 5 -7.54 -30.97 13.38
N LYS A 6 -8.39 -31.46 14.29
CA LYS A 6 -8.64 -32.91 14.45
C LYS A 6 -9.38 -33.47 13.24
N LYS A 7 -10.37 -32.75 12.72
CA LYS A 7 -11.15 -33.16 11.55
C LYS A 7 -10.31 -33.26 10.27
N ILE A 8 -9.36 -32.34 10.07
CA ILE A 8 -8.43 -32.38 8.92
C ILE A 8 -7.54 -33.62 8.99
N LEU A 9 -7.01 -33.94 10.17
CA LEU A 9 -6.17 -35.14 10.37
C LEU A 9 -6.96 -36.44 10.19
N ASP A 10 -8.21 -36.49 10.64
CA ASP A 10 -9.10 -37.63 10.39
C ASP A 10 -9.41 -37.81 8.89
N MET A 11 -9.56 -36.71 8.14
CA MET A 11 -9.77 -36.75 6.69
C MET A 11 -8.51 -37.21 5.94
N LEU A 12 -7.32 -36.84 6.41
CA LEU A 12 -6.05 -37.33 5.88
C LEU A 12 -5.88 -38.82 6.16
N ALA A 13 -6.17 -39.26 7.39
CA ALA A 13 -6.13 -40.67 7.78
C ALA A 13 -7.13 -41.54 7.01
N ALA A 14 -8.30 -40.98 6.68
CA ALA A 14 -9.30 -41.60 5.83
C ALA A 14 -8.96 -41.54 4.31
N GLY A 15 -7.85 -40.90 3.93
CA GLY A 15 -7.43 -40.74 2.54
C GLY A 15 -8.35 -39.87 1.68
N LYS A 16 -9.19 -39.05 2.31
CA LYS A 16 -10.15 -38.17 1.60
C LYS A 16 -9.50 -36.91 1.03
N ILE A 17 -8.32 -36.57 1.53
CA ILE A 17 -7.50 -35.43 1.11
C ILE A 17 -6.06 -35.88 0.94
N SER A 18 -5.30 -35.17 0.10
CA SER A 18 -3.86 -35.40 -0.05
C SER A 18 -3.07 -34.79 1.11
N VAL A 19 -1.80 -35.18 1.25
CA VAL A 19 -0.88 -34.58 2.23
C VAL A 19 -0.75 -33.07 1.98
N ASP A 20 -0.62 -32.66 0.72
CA ASP A 20 -0.49 -31.25 0.33
C ASP A 20 -1.74 -30.43 0.67
N ASP A 21 -2.93 -31.02 0.51
CA ASP A 21 -4.20 -30.37 0.87
C ASP A 21 -4.35 -30.24 2.38
N ALA A 22 -3.91 -31.26 3.14
CA ALA A 22 -3.94 -31.22 4.59
C ALA A 22 -3.03 -30.12 5.15
N GLU A 23 -1.83 -29.93 4.59
CA GLU A 23 -0.92 -28.86 4.97
C GLU A 23 -1.53 -27.47 4.73
N LYS A 24 -2.16 -27.24 3.57
CA LYS A 24 -2.86 -25.98 3.28
C LYS A 24 -3.99 -25.69 4.26
N LEU A 25 -4.81 -26.69 4.57
CA LEU A 25 -5.95 -26.54 5.48
C LEU A 25 -5.51 -26.27 6.91
N LEU A 26 -4.43 -26.91 7.36
CA LEU A 26 -3.84 -26.66 8.68
C LEU A 26 -3.32 -25.22 8.79
N ASN A 27 -2.59 -24.75 7.78
CA ASN A 27 -2.08 -23.37 7.75
C ASN A 27 -3.21 -22.32 7.77
N ALA A 28 -4.33 -22.59 7.10
CA ALA A 28 -5.49 -21.70 7.10
C ALA A 28 -6.17 -21.64 8.49
N VAL A 29 -6.33 -22.79 9.16
CA VAL A 29 -6.90 -22.85 10.52
C VAL A 29 -6.01 -22.16 11.55
N ASP A 30 -4.69 -22.27 11.41
CA ASP A 30 -3.74 -21.58 12.29
C ASP A 30 -3.71 -20.05 12.04
N ALA A 31 -3.98 -19.60 10.81
CA ALA A 31 -4.13 -18.18 10.48
C ALA A 31 -5.42 -17.56 11.05
N ASP A 32 -6.53 -18.31 11.05
CA ASP A 32 -7.81 -17.91 11.67
C ASP A 32 -7.77 -17.91 13.22
N ALA A 33 -6.82 -18.62 13.83
CA ALA A 33 -6.66 -18.66 15.29
C ALA A 33 -6.01 -17.40 15.89
N SER A 34 -5.63 -16.42 15.05
CA SER A 34 -5.11 -15.12 15.49
C SER A 34 -6.26 -14.11 15.64
N PRO A 35 -6.55 -13.58 16.83
CA PRO A 35 -7.72 -12.72 17.03
C PRO A 35 -7.46 -11.27 16.61
N ASN A 36 -8.55 -10.65 16.11
CA ASN A 36 -8.80 -9.23 15.78
C ASN A 36 -8.23 -8.72 14.45
N THR A 37 -9.02 -8.20 13.51
CA THR A 37 -10.27 -7.43 13.67
C THR A 37 -11.15 -7.58 12.44
N SER A 38 -12.42 -7.95 12.65
CA SER A 38 -13.48 -7.92 11.64
C SER A 38 -13.77 -6.49 11.19
N THR A 39 -13.78 -6.24 9.88
CA THR A 39 -14.84 -5.43 9.25
C THR A 39 -14.95 -5.90 7.80
N GLU A 40 -16.12 -6.45 7.47
CA GLU A 40 -16.53 -6.83 6.13
C GLU A 40 -16.43 -5.65 5.16
N SER A 41 -15.72 -5.84 4.04
CA SER A 41 -16.21 -5.46 2.71
C SER A 41 -15.34 -6.10 1.63
N GLN A 42 -15.94 -7.09 0.98
CA GLN A 42 -15.89 -7.35 -0.46
C GLN A 42 -14.52 -7.60 -1.09
N THR A 43 -14.28 -8.90 -1.35
CA THR A 43 -13.86 -9.46 -2.65
C THR A 43 -12.90 -8.62 -3.49
N LYS A 44 -11.66 -9.07 -3.58
CA LYS A 44 -11.10 -9.67 -4.80
C LYS A 44 -9.75 -10.29 -4.49
N ASP A 45 -9.49 -11.41 -5.15
CA ASP A 45 -8.17 -11.88 -5.55
C ASP A 45 -7.08 -10.81 -5.44
N SER A 46 -5.99 -11.10 -4.74
CA SER A 46 -4.73 -10.43 -5.00
C SER A 46 -3.58 -11.35 -4.61
N GLN A 47 -3.14 -12.17 -5.58
CA GLN A 47 -1.70 -12.21 -5.83
C GLN A 47 -1.18 -10.77 -5.72
N SER A 48 -0.14 -10.54 -4.93
CA SER A 48 0.58 -9.28 -4.72
C SER A 48 0.56 -8.32 -5.93
N SER A 49 -0.55 -7.63 -6.16
CA SER A 49 -0.70 -6.67 -7.24
C SER A 49 -0.18 -5.36 -6.69
N SER A 50 0.87 -4.86 -7.31
CA SER A 50 1.42 -3.55 -7.00
C SER A 50 0.31 -2.50 -7.10
N PRO A 51 0.17 -1.59 -6.12
CA PRO A 51 -0.84 -0.55 -6.17
C PRO A 51 -0.69 0.29 -7.45
N ASP A 52 -1.81 0.68 -8.04
CA ASP A 52 -1.84 1.46 -9.28
C ASP A 52 -2.05 2.96 -9.01
N PHE A 53 -2.62 3.32 -7.86
CA PHE A 53 -3.02 4.68 -7.52
C PHE A 53 -2.72 5.03 -6.06
N LEU A 54 -2.22 6.24 -5.82
CA LEU A 54 -2.24 6.93 -4.53
C LEU A 54 -3.51 7.78 -4.46
N ILE A 55 -4.30 7.58 -3.42
CA ILE A 55 -5.56 8.28 -3.18
C ILE A 55 -5.39 9.21 -1.97
N VAL A 56 -5.80 10.46 -2.12
CA VAL A 56 -5.88 11.45 -1.04
C VAL A 56 -7.31 11.96 -0.97
N ASN A 57 -7.98 11.68 0.14
CA ASN A 57 -9.32 12.14 0.41
C ASN A 57 -9.30 13.08 1.63
N VAL A 58 -9.91 14.25 1.50
CA VAL A 58 -10.17 15.18 2.61
C VAL A 58 -11.67 15.40 2.68
N GLU A 59 -12.25 15.04 3.81
CA GLU A 59 -13.66 15.21 4.11
C GLU A 59 -13.81 16.21 5.26
N PRO A 60 -14.40 17.39 5.03
CA PRO A 60 -14.68 18.35 6.09
C PRO A 60 -15.81 17.83 6.98
N LYS A 61 -15.70 18.05 8.29
CA LYS A 61 -16.74 17.72 9.28
C LYS A 61 -17.67 18.91 9.57
N THR A 62 -17.32 20.10 9.10
CA THR A 62 -18.09 21.33 9.25
C THR A 62 -18.59 21.83 7.89
N GLU A 63 -19.72 22.54 7.89
CA GLU A 63 -20.25 23.14 6.66
C GLU A 63 -19.33 24.24 6.13
N GLY A 64 -18.99 24.17 4.85
CA GLY A 64 -18.12 25.16 4.17
C GLY A 64 -16.64 24.79 4.10
N GLY A 65 -16.23 23.61 4.57
CA GLY A 65 -14.87 23.10 4.35
C GLY A 65 -14.66 22.55 2.93
N ASP A 66 -13.39 22.45 2.53
CA ASP A 66 -13.00 21.95 1.21
C ASP A 66 -13.09 20.43 1.14
N VAL A 67 -13.75 19.92 0.10
CA VAL A 67 -13.78 18.48 -0.22
C VAL A 67 -12.71 18.20 -1.25
N VAL A 68 -11.71 17.40 -0.89
CA VAL A 68 -10.59 17.08 -1.77
C VAL A 68 -10.60 15.59 -2.08
N ASN A 69 -10.60 15.24 -3.36
CA ASN A 69 -10.47 13.86 -3.84
C ASN A 69 -9.41 13.82 -4.94
N ILE A 70 -8.23 13.30 -4.61
CA ILE A 70 -7.12 13.22 -5.54
C ILE A 70 -6.81 11.75 -5.78
N LYS A 71 -6.68 11.38 -7.05
CA LYS A 71 -6.26 10.05 -7.49
C LYS A 71 -5.04 10.19 -8.39
N VAL A 72 -3.89 9.77 -7.89
CA VAL A 72 -2.60 9.89 -8.58
C VAL A 72 -2.14 8.49 -9.03
N PRO A 73 -1.97 8.23 -10.33
CA PRO A 73 -1.41 6.96 -10.78
C PRO A 73 0.05 6.80 -10.31
N ILE A 74 0.39 5.67 -9.69
CA ILE A 74 1.77 5.41 -9.22
C ILE A 74 2.76 5.37 -10.39
N LYS A 75 2.29 4.96 -11.58
CA LYS A 75 3.05 5.03 -12.84
C LYS A 75 3.50 6.46 -13.18
N LEU A 76 2.73 7.49 -12.79
CA LEU A 76 3.10 8.89 -13.01
C LEU A 76 4.25 9.32 -12.08
N LEU A 77 4.22 8.89 -10.83
CA LEU A 77 5.31 9.12 -9.87
C LEU A 77 6.61 8.50 -10.39
N ILE A 78 6.55 7.25 -10.85
CA ILE A 78 7.69 6.54 -11.45
C ILE A 78 8.21 7.27 -12.69
N ALA A 79 7.31 7.73 -13.57
CA ALA A 79 7.71 8.49 -14.75
C ALA A 79 8.39 9.82 -14.38
N GLY A 80 7.93 10.49 -13.33
CA GLY A 80 8.55 11.70 -12.79
C GLY A 80 9.97 11.45 -12.28
N VAL A 81 10.18 10.40 -11.49
CA VAL A 81 11.50 10.01 -10.98
C VAL A 81 12.46 9.67 -12.13
N LYS A 82 11.98 8.91 -13.13
CA LYS A 82 12.78 8.58 -14.32
C LYS A 82 13.11 9.80 -15.16
N LEU A 83 12.20 10.75 -15.29
CA LEU A 83 12.45 11.99 -16.03
C LEU A 83 13.48 12.86 -15.30
N ALA A 84 13.38 12.93 -13.97
CA ALA A 84 14.33 13.67 -13.16
C ALA A 84 15.74 13.04 -13.18
N SER A 85 15.85 11.71 -13.23
CA SER A 85 17.15 11.03 -13.33
C SER A 85 17.87 11.24 -14.68
N LEU A 86 17.13 11.60 -15.73
CA LEU A 86 17.70 12.00 -17.03
C LEU A 86 18.18 13.45 -17.06
N LEU A 87 17.80 14.28 -16.08
CA LEU A 87 18.26 15.67 -16.02
C LEU A 87 19.75 15.71 -15.66
N PRO A 88 20.55 16.54 -16.35
CA PRO A 88 21.91 16.84 -15.94
C PRO A 88 22.00 17.37 -14.49
N ASN A 89 23.09 17.06 -13.80
CA ASN A 89 23.29 17.42 -12.39
C ASN A 89 23.11 18.92 -12.11
N ASP A 90 23.53 19.78 -13.05
CA ASP A 90 23.42 21.25 -12.95
C ASP A 90 21.98 21.76 -13.07
N VAL A 91 21.10 21.00 -13.73
CA VAL A 91 19.67 21.29 -13.82
C VAL A 91 18.96 20.79 -12.56
N GLN A 92 19.34 19.62 -12.04
CA GLN A 92 18.78 19.08 -10.81
C GLN A 92 18.97 20.05 -9.63
N THR A 93 20.19 20.59 -9.44
CA THR A 93 20.47 21.54 -8.35
C THR A 93 19.63 22.81 -8.47
N LYS A 94 19.48 23.38 -9.67
CA LYS A 94 18.66 24.59 -9.87
C LYS A 94 17.19 24.36 -9.55
N VAL A 95 16.67 23.18 -9.86
CA VAL A 95 15.29 22.80 -9.55
C VAL A 95 15.12 22.60 -8.05
N SER A 96 16.07 21.93 -7.38
CA SER A 96 16.07 21.77 -5.93
C SER A 96 16.13 23.13 -5.21
N ASP A 97 17.05 24.01 -5.60
CA ASP A 97 17.21 25.34 -5.01
C ASP A 97 15.92 26.17 -5.14
N ALA A 98 15.31 26.15 -6.33
CA ALA A 98 14.05 26.86 -6.58
C ALA A 98 12.87 26.26 -5.81
N ALA A 99 12.84 24.94 -5.64
CA ALA A 99 11.77 24.29 -4.88
C ALA A 99 11.89 24.58 -3.38
N GLU A 100 13.10 24.49 -2.82
CA GLU A 100 13.39 24.84 -1.42
C GLU A 100 13.01 26.30 -1.13
N GLU A 101 13.32 27.23 -2.04
CA GLU A 101 12.94 28.64 -1.91
C GLU A 101 11.41 28.84 -1.88
N ASN A 102 10.66 27.97 -2.58
CA ASN A 102 9.19 27.97 -2.57
C ASN A 102 8.58 27.12 -1.44
N GLY A 103 9.40 26.71 -0.46
CA GLY A 103 8.94 25.91 0.70
C GLY A 103 8.56 24.48 0.34
N VAL A 104 8.90 24.02 -0.87
CA VAL A 104 8.80 22.63 -1.28
C VAL A 104 10.18 22.02 -1.04
N ASP A 105 10.39 21.47 0.16
CA ASP A 105 11.55 20.61 0.38
C ASP A 105 11.33 19.37 -0.49
N LEU A 106 11.97 19.39 -1.66
CA LEU A 106 11.84 18.30 -2.57
C LEU A 106 12.39 17.03 -1.95
N GLY A 107 13.25 17.04 -0.90
CA GLY A 107 13.63 15.92 0.00
C GLY A 107 14.06 14.58 -0.64
N PHE A 108 13.88 14.47 -1.95
CA PHE A 108 13.90 13.33 -2.83
C PHE A 108 15.21 13.51 -3.57
N ASP A 109 16.25 12.94 -2.98
CA ASP A 109 17.54 12.82 -3.62
C ASP A 109 17.36 11.95 -4.86
N PHE A 110 17.13 12.58 -6.02
CA PHE A 110 16.91 11.92 -7.31
C PHE A 110 18.04 10.95 -7.69
N LYS A 111 19.20 11.11 -7.06
CA LYS A 111 20.36 10.21 -7.17
C LYS A 111 20.21 8.91 -6.37
N LYS A 112 19.42 8.91 -5.28
CA LYS A 112 19.20 7.73 -4.42
C LYS A 112 18.05 6.86 -4.90
N LEU A 113 17.05 7.47 -5.52
CA LEU A 113 15.99 6.76 -6.25
C LEU A 113 16.49 6.36 -7.63
N ASN A 114 17.56 5.57 -7.67
CA ASN A 114 18.09 5.06 -8.92
C ASN A 114 16.96 4.25 -9.59
N GLY A 115 16.50 4.72 -10.75
CA GLY A 115 15.29 4.23 -11.44
C GLY A 115 15.36 2.78 -11.93
N ASP A 116 16.40 2.05 -11.55
CA ASP A 116 16.65 0.65 -11.90
C ASP A 116 15.74 -0.32 -11.15
N ASN A 117 15.17 0.06 -10.00
CA ASN A 117 14.23 -0.80 -9.29
C ASN A 117 13.08 -0.06 -8.59
N PRO A 118 12.02 0.33 -9.32
CA PRO A 118 10.84 0.96 -8.72
C PRO A 118 10.06 0.02 -7.78
N GLY A 119 10.38 -1.29 -7.77
CA GLY A 119 9.69 -2.29 -6.96
C GLY A 119 9.74 -1.99 -5.45
N GLU A 120 10.88 -1.54 -4.93
CA GLU A 120 11.02 -1.20 -3.50
C GLU A 120 10.21 0.03 -3.11
N LEU A 121 10.18 1.04 -3.98
CA LEU A 121 9.34 2.23 -3.78
C LEU A 121 7.86 1.86 -3.81
N ILE A 122 7.45 1.00 -4.75
CA ILE A 122 6.07 0.54 -4.82
C ILE A 122 5.70 -0.27 -3.57
N ALA A 123 6.59 -1.15 -3.10
CA ALA A 123 6.38 -1.92 -1.87
C ALA A 123 6.22 -0.98 -0.65
N ALA A 124 7.11 -0.01 -0.48
CA ALA A 124 7.01 0.97 0.60
C ALA A 124 5.74 1.83 0.51
N LEU A 125 5.31 2.21 -0.69
CA LEU A 125 4.05 2.93 -0.91
C LEU A 125 2.82 2.04 -0.65
N SER A 126 2.92 0.73 -0.86
CA SER A 126 1.81 -0.21 -0.59
C SER A 126 1.42 -0.21 0.88
N ASP A 127 2.40 -0.05 1.77
CA ASP A 127 2.19 -0.01 3.21
C ASP A 127 1.83 1.40 3.72
N LEU A 128 1.88 2.42 2.87
CA LEU A 128 1.56 3.79 3.26
C LEU A 128 0.05 3.95 3.48
N LYS A 129 -0.32 4.14 4.74
CA LYS A 129 -1.68 4.50 5.16
C LYS A 129 -1.62 5.62 6.18
N VAL A 130 -2.27 6.73 5.87
CA VAL A 130 -2.46 7.87 6.76
C VAL A 130 -3.96 8.08 6.93
N ASP A 131 -4.45 8.04 8.18
CA ASP A 131 -5.83 8.40 8.53
C ASP A 131 -5.72 9.41 9.67
N ILE A 132 -6.04 10.66 9.38
CA ILE A 132 -6.09 11.75 10.35
C ILE A 132 -7.56 12.07 10.54
N ASP A 133 -8.01 12.02 11.78
CA ASP A 133 -9.38 12.35 12.13
C ASP A 133 -9.38 13.41 13.21
N ASN A 134 -9.55 14.67 12.80
CA ASN A 134 -9.56 15.84 13.69
C ASN A 134 -10.99 16.36 13.87
N GLU A 135 -11.17 17.40 14.69
CA GLU A 135 -12.49 18.01 14.92
C GLU A 135 -13.06 18.69 13.66
N ASN A 136 -12.17 19.19 12.77
CA ASN A 136 -12.56 19.95 11.59
C ASN A 136 -12.70 19.10 10.32
N GLU A 137 -11.85 18.08 10.16
CA GLU A 137 -11.74 17.33 8.91
C GLU A 137 -11.19 15.91 9.14
N ARG A 138 -11.41 15.05 8.15
CA ARG A 138 -10.85 13.73 8.05
C ARG A 138 -10.00 13.62 6.79
N VAL A 139 -8.73 13.29 6.95
CA VAL A 139 -7.77 13.12 5.85
C VAL A 139 -7.39 11.65 5.75
N ARG A 140 -7.54 11.05 4.56
CA ARG A 140 -7.17 9.68 4.27
C ARG A 140 -6.23 9.63 3.08
N ILE A 141 -5.03 9.09 3.29
CA ILE A 141 -4.05 8.83 2.24
C ILE A 141 -3.76 7.34 2.23
N PHE A 142 -3.95 6.69 1.07
CA PHE A 142 -3.72 5.26 0.92
C PHE A 142 -3.44 4.90 -0.54
N CYS A 143 -2.83 3.74 -0.75
CA CYS A 143 -2.60 3.18 -2.08
C CYS A 143 -3.64 2.12 -2.44
N GLN A 144 -4.06 2.10 -3.71
CA GLN A 144 -5.01 1.15 -4.32
C GLN A 144 -4.47 0.61 -5.64
#